data_AF-A0A7I0EGJ6-F1
#
_entry.id   AF-A0A7I0EGJ6-F1
#
_cell.length_a   1.000
_cell.length_b   1.000
_cell.length_c   1.000
_cell.angle_alpha   90.00
_cell.angle_beta   90.00
_cell.angle_gamma   90.00
#
_symmetry.space_group_name_H-M   'P 1'
#
loop_
_entity.id
_entity.type
_entity.pdbx_description
1 polymer ?
#
loop_
_entity_poly.entity_id
_entity_poly.type
_entity_poly.pdbx_seq_one_letter_code
_entity_poly.pdbx_strand_id
1 'polypeptide(L)'
;MATSMRATINIARGMDGAIAEILLGAVKGQNLAAERLLALSAAEAPLDSNSGGTLIASGTVVPAAAVGDDSLVTYDTPYAARWHEDQELVDNLGRHYMGDSNFQNGRKSHYLVDPARENKAELIAIVAAGVKRG
;
A
#
# COMPACT_ATOMS: atom_id res chain seq x y z
N MET A 1 -34.32 -56.44 16.88
CA MET A 1 -34.48 -54.97 16.79
C MET A 1 -33.10 -54.37 16.57
N ALA A 2 -32.86 -53.73 15.41
CA ALA A 2 -31.56 -53.13 15.10
C ALA A 2 -31.53 -51.68 15.60
N THR A 3 -30.62 -51.38 16.52
CA THR A 3 -30.39 -50.03 17.05
C THR A 3 -29.70 -49.19 15.97
N SER A 4 -30.42 -48.21 15.42
CA SER A 4 -29.81 -47.21 14.53
C SER A 4 -28.91 -46.29 15.36
N MET A 5 -27.60 -46.35 15.13
CA MET A 5 -26.65 -45.36 15.64
C MET A 5 -26.62 -44.17 14.68
N ARG A 6 -26.92 -42.98 15.20
CA ARG A 6 -26.85 -41.72 14.47
C ARG A 6 -25.51 -41.05 14.77
N ALA A 7 -24.62 -40.99 13.78
CA ALA A 7 -23.42 -40.16 13.85
C ALA A 7 -23.77 -38.74 13.39
N THR A 8 -23.35 -37.72 14.13
CA THR A 8 -23.55 -36.30 13.77
C THR A 8 -22.21 -35.58 13.88
N ILE A 9 -21.83 -34.87 12.82
CA ILE A 9 -20.62 -34.04 12.77
C ILE A 9 -21.07 -32.59 12.85
N ASN A 10 -20.47 -31.82 13.76
CA ASN A 10 -20.72 -30.39 13.88
C ASN A 10 -19.62 -29.61 13.15
N ILE A 11 -19.95 -29.07 11.98
CA ILE A 11 -19.02 -28.38 11.08
C ILE A 11 -18.59 -27.01 11.66
N ALA A 12 -19.36 -26.44 12.60
CA ALA A 12 -19.13 -25.09 13.12
C ALA A 12 -17.99 -25.01 14.16
N ARG A 13 -17.56 -26.13 14.77
CA ARG A 13 -16.64 -26.13 15.93
C ARG A 13 -15.23 -25.61 15.62
N GLY A 14 -14.86 -25.38 14.36
CA GLY A 14 -13.58 -24.79 13.95
C GLY A 14 -13.70 -23.50 13.13
N MET A 15 -14.91 -23.00 12.88
CA MET A 15 -15.11 -21.85 11.99
C MET A 15 -14.59 -20.54 12.59
N ASP A 16 -14.74 -20.34 13.91
CA ASP A 16 -14.29 -19.11 14.57
C ASP A 16 -12.77 -18.93 14.49
N GLY A 17 -12.01 -20.03 14.65
CA GLY A 17 -10.56 -20.05 14.48
C GLY A 17 -10.15 -19.75 13.05
N ALA A 18 -10.78 -20.41 12.07
CA ALA A 18 -10.49 -20.17 10.65
C ALA A 18 -10.79 -18.73 10.21
N ILE A 19 -11.88 -18.13 10.72
CA ILE A 19 -12.20 -16.73 10.46
C ILE A 19 -11.14 -15.80 11.06
N ALA A 20 -10.70 -16.06 12.29
CA ALA A 20 -9.66 -15.26 12.92
C ALA A 20 -8.32 -15.34 12.16
N GLU A 21 -7.94 -16.53 11.68
CA GLU A 21 -6.73 -16.72 10.89
C GLU A 21 -6.81 -15.99 9.53
N ILE A 22 -7.94 -16.10 8.81
CA ILE A 22 -8.21 -15.36 7.57
C ILE A 22 -8.06 -13.86 7.77
N LEU A 23 -8.64 -13.30 8.83
CA LEU A 23 -8.59 -11.87 9.12
C LEU A 23 -7.16 -11.42 9.47
N LEU A 24 -6.42 -12.24 10.22
CA LEU A 24 -5.01 -11.98 10.50
C LEU A 24 -4.16 -12.05 9.22
N GLY A 25 -4.47 -12.99 8.32
CA GLY A 25 -3.87 -13.10 7.00
C GLY A 25 -4.13 -11.85 6.15
N ALA A 26 -5.33 -11.28 6.23
CA ALA A 26 -5.69 -10.04 5.56
C ALA A 26 -4.83 -8.86 6.05
N VAL A 27 -4.67 -8.67 7.37
CA VAL A 27 -3.83 -7.61 7.95
C VAL A 27 -2.38 -7.72 7.46
N LYS A 28 -1.82 -8.93 7.48
CA LYS A 28 -0.45 -9.18 6.96
C LYS A 28 -0.35 -8.86 5.47
N GLY A 29 -1.34 -9.27 4.68
CA GLY A 29 -1.41 -8.99 3.25
C GLY A 29 -1.51 -7.49 2.96
N GLN A 30 -2.28 -6.75 3.75
CA GLN A 30 -2.43 -5.31 3.65
C GLN A 30 -1.10 -4.60 3.93
N ASN A 31 -0.41 -4.97 5.00
CA ASN A 31 0.91 -4.41 5.33
C ASN A 31 1.95 -4.68 4.23
N LEU A 32 1.96 -5.88 3.65
CA LEU A 32 2.85 -6.19 2.52
C LEU A 32 2.49 -5.40 1.25
N ALA A 33 1.20 -5.20 0.99
CA ALA A 33 0.76 -4.37 -0.13
C ALA A 33 1.16 -2.90 0.07
N ALA A 34 1.11 -2.38 1.30
CA ALA A 34 1.59 -1.03 1.61
C ALA A 34 3.10 -0.88 1.40
N GLU A 35 3.91 -1.84 1.83
CA GLU A 35 5.35 -1.85 1.55
C GLU A 35 5.65 -1.90 0.05
N ARG A 36 4.87 -2.70 -0.69
CA ARG A 36 4.99 -2.75 -2.15
C ARG A 36 4.63 -1.42 -2.79
N LEU A 37 3.54 -0.79 -2.35
CA LEU A 37 3.15 0.52 -2.82
C LEU A 37 4.21 1.57 -2.52
N LEU A 38 4.79 1.59 -1.31
CA LEU A 38 5.90 2.49 -0.99
C LEU A 38 7.09 2.33 -1.95
N ALA A 39 7.45 1.09 -2.28
CA ALA A 39 8.53 0.83 -3.24
C ALA A 39 8.21 1.32 -4.66
N LEU A 40 6.96 1.15 -5.12
CA LEU A 40 6.51 1.67 -6.42
C LEU A 40 6.50 3.20 -6.42
N SER A 41 5.97 3.81 -5.35
CA SER A 41 5.95 5.26 -5.16
C SER A 41 7.34 5.87 -5.10
N ALA A 42 8.31 5.22 -4.46
CA ALA A 42 9.70 5.66 -4.42
C ALA A 42 10.37 5.70 -5.81
N ALA A 43 9.95 4.82 -6.72
CA ALA A 43 10.46 4.81 -8.09
C ALA A 43 9.99 6.03 -8.90
N GLU A 44 8.78 6.51 -8.62
CA GLU A 44 8.15 7.62 -9.34
C GLU A 44 8.28 8.97 -8.62
N ALA A 45 8.56 8.97 -7.32
CA ALA A 45 8.65 10.16 -6.49
C ALA A 45 9.75 11.11 -6.97
N PRO A 46 9.53 12.43 -7.03
CA PRO A 46 10.55 13.39 -7.43
C PRO A 46 11.84 13.30 -6.59
N LEU A 47 12.99 13.48 -7.24
CA LEU A 47 14.27 13.69 -6.56
C LEU A 47 14.36 15.14 -6.15
N ASP A 48 14.60 15.41 -4.86
CA ASP A 48 14.90 16.77 -4.42
C ASP A 48 16.23 17.23 -5.03
N SER A 49 16.17 18.33 -5.76
CA SER A 49 17.29 18.93 -6.47
C SER A 49 18.40 19.47 -5.54
N ASN A 50 18.16 19.61 -4.23
CA ASN A 50 19.18 19.98 -3.23
C ASN A 50 19.69 18.82 -2.36
N SER A 51 19.11 17.63 -2.42
CA SER A 51 19.50 16.54 -1.51
C SER A 51 19.40 15.12 -2.08
N GLY A 52 19.14 14.96 -3.38
CA GLY A 52 19.33 13.68 -4.07
C GLY A 52 18.40 12.55 -3.64
N GLY A 53 17.30 12.85 -2.93
CA GLY A 53 16.34 11.81 -2.50
C GLY A 53 15.62 12.02 -1.17
N THR A 54 15.61 13.22 -0.56
CA THR A 54 14.95 13.45 0.74
C THR A 54 13.48 13.05 0.77
N LEU A 55 12.73 13.34 -0.31
CA LEU A 55 11.34 12.90 -0.41
C LEU A 55 11.22 11.37 -0.41
N ILE A 56 12.02 10.70 -1.24
CA ILE A 56 12.06 9.24 -1.32
C ILE A 56 12.40 8.63 0.05
N ALA A 57 13.40 9.19 0.72
CA ALA A 57 13.83 8.75 2.05
C ALA A 57 12.80 9.03 3.16
N SER A 58 11.87 9.97 2.95
CA SER A 58 10.81 10.30 3.91
C SER A 58 9.57 9.42 3.80
N GLY A 59 9.47 8.60 2.75
CA GLY A 59 8.35 7.69 2.57
C GLY A 59 8.36 6.59 3.62
N THR A 60 7.22 6.38 4.28
CA THR A 60 7.09 5.38 5.34
C THR A 60 5.76 4.63 5.24
N VAL A 61 5.76 3.38 5.72
CA VAL A 61 4.54 2.60 5.96
C VAL A 61 4.16 2.69 7.43
N VAL A 62 2.91 3.02 7.70
CA VAL A 62 2.28 2.81 9.01
C VAL A 62 1.48 1.51 8.91
N PRO A 63 1.95 0.41 9.52
CA PRO A 63 1.28 -0.88 9.39
C PRO A 63 -0.03 -0.91 10.19
N ALA A 64 -1.02 -1.64 9.68
CA ALA A 64 -2.21 -2.04 10.44
C ALA A 64 -1.78 -2.97 11.58
N ALA A 65 -2.19 -2.66 12.81
CA ALA A 65 -1.85 -3.43 14.00
C ALA A 65 -2.88 -4.52 14.29
N ALA A 66 -4.15 -4.26 13.99
CA ALA A 66 -5.26 -5.16 14.23
C ALA A 66 -6.21 -5.25 13.03
N VAL A 67 -7.14 -6.20 13.12
CA VAL A 67 -8.23 -6.34 12.14
C VAL A 67 -9.12 -5.11 12.20
N GLY A 68 -9.35 -4.49 11.05
CA GLY A 68 -10.13 -3.26 10.93
C GLY A 68 -9.29 -1.98 10.96
N ASP A 69 -8.00 -2.06 11.28
CA ASP A 69 -7.06 -0.96 11.07
C ASP A 69 -6.64 -0.89 9.60
N ASP A 70 -6.29 0.31 9.15
CA ASP A 70 -5.73 0.54 7.82
C ASP A 70 -4.22 0.66 7.86
N SER A 71 -3.53 0.00 6.93
CA SER A 71 -2.15 0.31 6.62
C SER A 71 -2.08 1.57 5.77
N LEU A 72 -1.14 2.48 6.06
CA LEU A 72 -0.99 3.74 5.35
C LEU A 72 0.41 3.83 4.73
N VAL A 73 0.49 4.42 3.53
CA VAL A 73 1.75 4.86 2.94
C VAL A 73 1.77 6.38 3.01
N THR A 74 2.78 6.95 3.68
CA THR A 74 2.81 8.38 3.98
C THR A 74 4.14 9.00 3.61
N TYR A 75 4.09 10.25 3.17
CA TYR A 75 5.23 11.12 2.97
C TYR A 75 4.92 12.41 3.73
N ASP A 76 5.31 12.49 5.01
CA ASP A 76 4.95 13.60 5.88
C ASP A 76 6.03 14.68 5.86
N THR A 77 6.10 15.40 4.74
CA THR A 77 6.99 16.56 4.63
C THR A 77 6.26 17.72 3.94
N PRO A 78 6.60 18.99 4.27
CA PRO A 78 6.09 20.13 3.51
C PRO A 78 6.42 20.07 2.02
N TYR A 79 7.50 19.36 1.68
CA TYR A 79 7.87 19.07 0.30
C TYR A 79 6.86 18.14 -0.34
N ALA A 80 6.51 17.01 0.29
CA ALA A 80 5.54 16.04 -0.21
C ALA A 80 4.20 16.69 -0.62
N ALA A 81 3.67 17.61 0.18
CA ALA A 81 2.45 18.34 -0.13
C ALA A 81 2.55 19.13 -1.45
N ARG A 82 3.69 19.77 -1.71
CA ARG A 82 3.91 20.54 -2.96
C ARG A 82 3.90 19.65 -4.21
N TRP A 83 4.38 18.41 -4.09
CA TRP A 83 4.46 17.46 -5.20
C TRP A 83 3.21 16.60 -5.37
N HIS A 84 2.27 16.66 -4.42
CA HIS A 84 1.04 15.86 -4.42
C HIS A 84 -0.17 16.59 -5.06
N GLU A 85 -0.11 17.91 -5.25
CA GLU A 85 -1.26 18.73 -5.67
C GLU A 85 -1.14 19.41 -7.06
N ASP A 86 -0.30 18.92 -7.98
CA ASP A 86 -0.13 19.51 -9.34
C ASP A 86 0.21 21.00 -9.37
N GLN A 87 0.78 21.52 -8.28
CA GLN A 87 1.21 22.90 -8.22
C GLN A 87 2.37 23.11 -9.20
N GLU A 88 2.53 24.34 -9.68
CA GLU A 88 3.69 24.73 -10.47
C GLU A 88 4.96 24.52 -9.62
N LEU A 89 5.83 23.65 -10.10
CA LEU A 89 7.09 23.31 -9.48
C LEU A 89 8.19 24.14 -10.13
N VAL A 90 9.14 24.63 -9.33
CA VAL A 90 10.30 25.37 -9.82
C VAL A 90 11.55 24.71 -9.27
N ASP A 91 12.44 24.27 -10.15
CA ASP A 91 13.71 23.69 -9.70
C ASP A 91 14.77 24.75 -9.36
N ASN A 92 15.94 24.29 -8.92
CA ASN A 92 17.07 25.12 -8.54
C ASN A 92 17.62 25.99 -9.69
N LEU A 93 17.27 25.64 -10.93
CA LEU A 93 17.68 26.34 -12.14
C LEU A 93 16.59 27.31 -12.62
N GLY A 94 15.50 27.47 -11.84
CA GLY A 94 14.37 28.34 -12.18
C GLY A 94 13.47 27.75 -13.27
N ARG A 95 13.52 26.44 -13.52
CA ARG A 95 12.69 25.79 -14.55
C ARG A 95 11.33 25.46 -13.95
N HIS A 96 10.29 25.91 -14.65
CA HIS A 96 8.90 25.72 -14.28
C HIS A 96 8.35 24.42 -14.84
N TYR A 97 7.59 23.73 -14.00
CA TYR A 97 7.23 22.34 -14.15
C TYR A 97 5.77 22.22 -13.70
N MET A 98 4.85 22.07 -14.66
CA MET A 98 3.42 21.93 -14.38
C MET A 98 3.13 20.53 -13.82
N GLY A 99 2.03 20.37 -13.06
CA GLY A 99 1.51 19.05 -12.69
C GLY A 99 1.42 18.11 -13.90
N ASP A 100 1.57 16.80 -13.66
CA ASP A 100 1.64 15.72 -14.65
C ASP A 100 2.84 15.74 -15.60
N SER A 101 3.76 16.70 -15.52
CA SER A 101 4.91 16.66 -16.43
C SER A 101 5.99 15.65 -16.00
N ASN A 102 6.61 15.04 -16.99
CA ASN A 102 7.59 13.97 -16.83
C ASN A 102 8.96 14.58 -16.48
N PHE A 103 9.25 14.70 -15.18
CA PHE A 103 10.48 15.32 -14.68
C PHE A 103 11.54 14.29 -14.35
N GLN A 104 12.82 14.69 -14.38
CA GLN A 104 13.93 13.91 -13.81
C GLN A 104 13.95 12.41 -14.20
N ASN A 105 13.83 12.12 -15.50
CA ASN A 105 13.95 10.77 -16.06
C ASN A 105 12.79 9.80 -15.67
N GLY A 106 11.53 10.23 -15.80
CA GLY A 106 10.37 9.35 -15.56
C GLY A 106 9.59 9.61 -14.29
N ARG A 107 10.02 10.58 -13.46
CA ARG A 107 9.43 10.90 -12.16
C ARG A 107 8.35 11.96 -12.33
N LYS A 108 7.29 11.90 -11.51
CA LYS A 108 6.08 12.70 -11.71
C LYS A 108 5.47 13.19 -10.40
N SER A 109 4.55 14.17 -10.50
CA SER A 109 3.56 14.39 -9.45
C SER A 109 2.68 13.15 -9.29
N HIS A 110 1.83 13.08 -8.26
CA HIS A 110 0.95 11.91 -8.01
C HIS A 110 1.68 10.58 -7.80
N TYR A 111 2.93 10.62 -7.37
CA TYR A 111 3.77 9.45 -7.08
C TYR A 111 3.17 8.46 -6.05
N LEU A 112 2.09 8.81 -5.34
CA LEU A 112 1.30 7.88 -4.51
C LEU A 112 0.07 7.34 -5.26
N VAL A 113 -0.68 8.24 -5.90
CA VAL A 113 -1.99 7.92 -6.50
C VAL A 113 -1.82 7.08 -7.75
N ASP A 114 -0.85 7.41 -8.60
CA ASP A 114 -0.66 6.72 -9.87
C ASP A 114 -0.15 5.29 -9.68
N PRO A 115 0.92 5.03 -8.89
CA PRO A 115 1.33 3.67 -8.58
C PRO A 115 0.21 2.81 -7.98
N ALA A 116 -0.60 3.39 -7.08
CA ALA A 116 -1.73 2.70 -6.48
C ALA A 116 -2.80 2.33 -7.51
N ARG A 117 -3.08 3.23 -8.46
CA ARG A 117 -4.08 3.01 -9.53
C ARG A 117 -3.58 2.03 -10.58
N GLU A 118 -2.37 2.24 -11.09
CA GLU A 118 -1.75 1.45 -12.16
C GLU A 118 -1.48 0.01 -11.69
N ASN A 119 -1.05 -0.17 -10.45
CA ASN A 119 -0.70 -1.48 -9.88
C ASN A 119 -1.80 -2.07 -8.99
N LYS A 120 -3.03 -1.53 -9.05
CA LYS A 120 -4.16 -1.96 -8.21
C LYS A 120 -4.36 -3.48 -8.20
N ALA A 121 -4.27 -4.13 -9.36
CA ALA A 121 -4.46 -5.57 -9.47
C ALA A 121 -3.36 -6.36 -8.75
N GLU A 122 -2.11 -5.91 -8.84
CA GLU A 122 -0.96 -6.50 -8.13
C GLU A 122 -1.14 -6.35 -6.61
N LEU A 123 -1.46 -5.14 -6.16
CA LEU A 123 -1.65 -4.84 -4.73
C LEU A 123 -2.79 -5.69 -4.13
N ILE A 124 -3.93 -5.80 -4.83
CA ILE A 124 -5.04 -6.67 -4.42
C ILE A 124 -4.60 -8.14 -4.39
N ALA A 125 -3.79 -8.59 -5.35
CA ALA A 125 -3.30 -9.96 -5.36
C ALA A 125 -2.38 -10.26 -4.16
N ILE A 126 -1.57 -9.30 -3.70
CA ILE A 126 -0.76 -9.43 -2.49
C ILE A 126 -1.65 -9.59 -1.25
N VAL A 127 -2.68 -8.74 -1.10
CA VAL A 127 -3.64 -8.85 0.01
C VAL A 127 -4.35 -10.21 -0.01
N ALA A 128 -4.86 -10.62 -1.18
CA ALA A 128 -5.56 -11.90 -1.34
C ALA A 128 -4.64 -13.10 -1.05
N ALA A 129 -3.35 -12.99 -1.36
CA ALA A 129 -2.37 -14.02 -1.03
C ALA A 129 -2.07 -14.08 0.48
N GLY A 130 -2.24 -12.98 1.22
CA GLY A 130 -2.24 -12.98 2.69
C GLY A 130 -3.45 -13.71 3.26
N VAL A 131 -4.64 -13.41 2.75
CA VAL A 131 -5.90 -14.08 3.12
C VAL A 131 -5.85 -15.59 2.90
N LYS A 132 -5.26 -16.06 1.80
CA LYS A 132 -5.14 -17.51 1.53
C LYS A 132 -4.17 -18.26 2.46
N ARG A 133 -3.30 -17.53 3.17
CA ARG A 133 -2.26 -18.08 4.06
C ARG A 133 -2.60 -17.94 5.54
N GLY A 134 -3.63 -17.17 5.87
CA GLY A 134 -4.29 -17.19 7.17
C GLY A 134 -5.27 -18.33 7.16
#